data_AF-A0A923QQH1-F1
#
_entry.id   AF-A0A923QQH1-F1
#
_cell.length_a   1.000
_cell.length_b   1.000
_cell.length_c   1.000
_cell.angle_alpha   90.00
_cell.angle_beta   90.00
_cell.angle_gamma   90.00
#
_symmetry.space_group_name_H-M   'P 1'
#
loop_
_entity.id
_entity.type
_entity.pdbx_description
1 polymer ?
#
loop_
_entity_poly.entity_id
_entity_poly.type
_entity_poly.pdbx_seq_one_letter_code
_entity_poly.pdbx_strand_id
1 'polypeptide(L)'
;IAADSVTIGGKEHFQYKKVEHTKKPIVSQFDILLEQGIITLDHLIKRKPTGSVVEKGPIFKIKPNALDLLFPPSQSYSLLSK
;
A
#
# COMPACT_ATOMS: atom_id res chain seq x y z
N ILE A 1 4.05 2.88 -6.41
CA ILE A 1 5.28 2.69 -7.23
C ILE A 1 5.66 1.22 -7.13
N ALA A 2 5.99 0.56 -8.24
CA ALA A 2 6.45 -0.83 -8.24
C ALA A 2 7.97 -0.90 -8.45
N ALA A 3 8.63 -1.80 -7.72
CA ALA A 3 10.06 -2.05 -7.81
C ALA A 3 10.37 -3.54 -7.69
N ASP A 4 11.46 -3.96 -8.30
CA ASP A 4 12.14 -5.20 -7.92
C ASP A 4 13.21 -4.90 -6.88
N SER A 5 13.53 -5.89 -6.03
CA SER A 5 14.70 -5.82 -5.16
C SER A 5 15.68 -6.96 -5.42
N VAL A 6 16.96 -6.65 -5.24
CA VAL A 6 18.07 -7.61 -5.33
C VAL A 6 19.07 -7.31 -4.21
N THR A 7 19.63 -8.35 -3.60
CA THR A 7 20.69 -8.19 -2.61
C THR A 7 22.06 -8.30 -3.28
N ILE A 8 22.88 -7.24 -3.17
CA ILE A 8 24.24 -7.19 -3.72
C ILE A 8 25.19 -6.83 -2.58
N GLY A 9 26.14 -7.71 -2.24
CA GLY A 9 27.10 -7.47 -1.17
C GLY A 9 26.46 -7.21 0.21
N GLY A 10 25.36 -7.91 0.51
CA GLY A 10 24.63 -7.77 1.78
C GLY A 10 23.79 -6.50 1.90
N LYS A 11 23.67 -5.70 0.83
CA LYS A 11 22.80 -4.53 0.78
C LYS A 11 21.64 -4.79 -0.16
N GLU A 12 20.45 -4.36 0.22
CA GLU A 12 19.27 -4.40 -0.64
C GLU A 12 19.29 -3.23 -1.62
N HIS A 13 19.16 -3.52 -2.90
CA HIS A 13 19.04 -2.56 -3.99
C HIS A 13 17.65 -2.68 -4.60
N PHE A 14 17.05 -1.54 -4.96
CA PHE A 14 15.73 -1.48 -5.56
C PHE A 14 15.81 -0.87 -6.95
N GLN A 15 15.22 -1.54 -7.94
CA GLN A 15 15.02 -0.97 -9.28
C GLN A 15 13.54 -0.62 -9.44
N TYR A 16 13.23 0.68 -9.43
CA TYR A 16 11.89 1.17 -9.72
C TYR A 16 11.55 0.93 -11.18
N LYS A 17 10.38 0.34 -11.43
CA LYS A 17 9.94 -0.06 -12.78
C LYS A 17 8.80 0.79 -13.31
N LYS A 18 7.84 1.09 -12.44
CA LYS A 18 6.57 1.69 -12.83
C LYS A 18 6.05 2.62 -11.74
N VAL A 19 5.52 3.76 -12.16
CA VAL A 19 4.69 4.62 -11.34
C VAL A 19 3.25 4.50 -11.81
N GLU A 20 2.34 4.30 -10.86
CA GLU A 20 0.91 4.45 -11.08
C GLU A 20 0.44 5.67 -10.29
N HIS A 21 -0.06 6.67 -11.01
CA HIS A 21 -0.52 7.93 -10.45
C HIS A 21 -2.05 7.90 -10.39
N THR A 22 -2.56 7.72 -9.18
CA THR A 22 -4.00 7.71 -8.88
C THR A 22 -4.56 9.13 -8.82
N LYS A 23 -5.86 9.28 -9.09
CA LYS A 23 -6.59 10.53 -8.86
C LYS A 23 -7.14 10.58 -7.43
N LYS A 24 -7.93 11.60 -7.10
CA LYS A 24 -8.67 11.68 -5.83
C LYS A 24 -9.57 10.44 -5.68
N PRO A 25 -9.62 9.78 -4.50
CA PRO A 25 -10.48 8.62 -4.28
C PRO A 25 -11.96 9.01 -4.32
N ILE A 26 -12.80 8.05 -4.69
CA ILE A 26 -14.25 8.13 -4.58
C ILE A 26 -14.60 7.81 -3.13
N VAL A 27 -14.71 8.83 -2.28
CA VAL A 27 -14.84 8.67 -0.82
C VAL A 27 -16.04 7.78 -0.45
N SER A 28 -17.15 7.87 -1.18
CA SER A 28 -18.33 7.02 -0.94
C SER A 28 -18.09 5.52 -1.17
N GLN A 29 -17.05 5.14 -1.92
CA GLN A 29 -16.66 3.73 -2.09
C GLN A 29 -15.90 3.21 -0.87
N PHE A 30 -15.28 4.07 -0.07
CA PHE A 30 -14.46 3.63 1.05
C PHE A 30 -15.26 2.81 2.07
N ASP A 31 -16.40 3.31 2.51
CA ASP A 31 -17.24 2.64 3.51
C ASP A 31 -17.77 1.30 2.98
N ILE A 32 -18.23 1.27 1.73
CA ILE A 32 -18.72 0.06 1.05
C ILE A 32 -17.62 -1.00 0.97
N LEU A 33 -16.42 -0.61 0.55
CA LEU A 33 -15.29 -1.53 0.39
C LEU A 33 -14.76 -2.02 1.75
N LEU A 34 -14.88 -1.22 2.80
CA LEU A 34 -14.56 -1.60 4.18
C LEU A 34 -15.56 -2.65 4.70
N GLU A 35 -16.86 -2.43 4.51
CA GLU A 35 -17.92 -3.39 4.87
C GLU A 35 -17.77 -4.72 4.14
N GLN A 36 -17.35 -4.68 2.87
CA GLN A 36 -17.09 -5.88 2.06
C GLN A 36 -15.77 -6.60 2.40
N GLY A 37 -14.94 -6.04 3.29
CA GLY A 37 -13.63 -6.58 3.63
C GLY A 37 -12.59 -6.51 2.49
N ILE A 38 -12.83 -5.68 1.48
CA ILE A 38 -11.88 -5.36 0.42
C ILE A 38 -10.84 -4.36 0.94
N ILE A 39 -11.29 -3.38 1.72
CA ILE A 39 -10.46 -2.57 2.60
C ILE A 39 -10.47 -3.21 3.99
N THR A 40 -9.30 -3.32 4.61
CA THR A 40 -9.16 -3.84 5.98
C THR A 40 -8.44 -2.84 6.86
N LEU A 41 -8.65 -2.96 8.18
CA LEU A 41 -7.94 -2.18 9.18
C LEU A 41 -7.02 -3.08 10.01
N ASP A 42 -5.73 -2.81 9.94
CA ASP A 42 -4.75 -3.44 10.81
C ASP A 42 -4.54 -2.59 12.07
N HIS A 43 -4.82 -3.18 13.23
CA HIS A 43 -4.48 -2.59 14.53
C HIS A 43 -3.02 -2.88 14.85
N LEU A 44 -2.16 -1.87 14.71
CA LEU A 44 -0.71 -2.00 14.96
C LEU A 44 -0.35 -1.81 16.43
N ILE A 45 -0.93 -2.64 17.29
CA ILE A 45 -0.65 -2.66 18.73
C ILE A 45 0.38 -3.76 19.01
N LYS A 46 1.51 -3.38 19.62
CA LYS A 46 2.55 -4.33 20.05
C LYS A 46 2.89 -4.12 21.52
N ARG A 47 2.86 -5.21 22.28
CA ARG A 47 3.41 -5.23 23.64
C ARG A 47 4.92 -5.52 23.59
N LYS A 48 5.72 -4.73 24.30
CA LYS A 48 7.15 -4.97 24.47
C LYS A 48 7.38 -6.04 25.54
N PRO A 49 8.53 -6.75 25.50
CA PRO A 49 8.92 -7.69 26.56
C PRO A 49 8.96 -7.05 27.95
N THR A 50 9.24 -5.74 28.03
CA THR A 50 9.27 -4.96 29.27
C THR A 50 7.87 -4.59 29.81
N GLY A 51 6.80 -5.09 29.21
CA GLY A 51 5.42 -4.88 29.65
C GLY A 51 4.72 -3.65 29.06
N SER A 52 5.46 -2.67 28.53
CA SER A 52 4.90 -1.47 27.90
C SER A 52 4.25 -1.76 26.54
N VAL A 53 3.27 -0.93 26.15
CA VAL A 53 2.54 -1.07 24.89
C VAL A 53 2.96 0.04 23.94
N VAL A 54 3.10 -0.29 22.66
CA VAL A 54 3.30 0.66 21.56
C VAL A 54 2.16 0.50 20.57
N GLU A 55 1.52 1.61 20.25
CA GLU A 55 0.49 1.74 19.21
C GLU A 55 1.07 2.63 18.11
N LYS A 56 0.93 2.23 16.84
CA LYS A 56 1.51 2.92 15.67
C LYS A 56 0.47 3.56 14.75
N GLY A 57 -0.75 3.72 15.25
CA GLY A 57 -1.92 4.12 14.48
C GLY A 57 -2.56 2.95 13.71
N PRO A 58 -3.85 3.09 13.38
CA PRO A 58 -4.54 2.18 12.48
C PRO A 58 -4.01 2.28 11.04
N ILE A 59 -3.81 1.14 10.37
CA ILE A 59 -3.45 1.11 8.94
C ILE A 59 -4.59 0.52 8.12
N PHE A 60 -5.16 1.34 7.22
CA PHE A 60 -6.06 0.84 6.19
C PHE A 60 -5.26 0.20 5.05
N LYS A 61 -5.66 -0.99 4.63
CA LYS A 61 -5.09 -1.72 3.50
C LYS A 61 -6.16 -2.02 2.48
N ILE A 62 -5.79 -2.04 1.20
CA ILE A 62 -6.65 -2.47 0.10
C ILE A 62 -5.89 -3.50 -0.74
N LYS A 63 -6.61 -4.48 -1.29
CA LYS A 63 -5.99 -5.44 -2.22
C LYS A 63 -5.48 -4.73 -3.47
N PRO A 64 -4.28 -5.05 -4.01
CA PRO A 64 -3.73 -4.35 -5.18
C PRO A 64 -4.63 -4.39 -6.41
N ASN A 65 -5.39 -5.47 -6.60
CA ASN A 65 -6.30 -5.67 -7.73
C ASN A 65 -7.69 -5.02 -7.54
N ALA A 66 -7.91 -4.29 -6.45
CA ALA A 66 -9.16 -3.60 -6.15
C ALA A 66 -8.99 -2.07 -6.09
N LEU A 67 -7.81 -1.57 -6.49
CA LEU A 67 -7.48 -0.15 -6.40
C LEU A 67 -8.38 0.71 -7.31
N ASP A 68 -8.78 0.17 -8.45
CA ASP A 68 -9.72 0.75 -9.41
C ASP A 68 -11.16 0.89 -8.88
N LEU A 69 -11.52 0.17 -7.82
CA LEU A 69 -12.81 0.34 -7.14
C LEU A 69 -12.84 1.60 -6.26
N LEU A 70 -11.69 2.03 -5.74
CA LEU A 70 -11.58 3.20 -4.86
C LEU A 70 -11.15 4.45 -5.62
N PHE A 71 -10.35 4.30 -6.67
CA PHE A 71 -9.77 5.41 -7.42
C PHE A 71 -10.29 5.42 -8.87
N PRO A 72 -10.56 6.60 -9.44
CA PRO A 72 -10.78 6.74 -10.88
C PRO A 72 -9.55 6.25 -11.67
N PRO A 73 -9.70 5.99 -13.00
CA PRO A 73 -8.61 5.50 -13.83
C PRO A 73 -7.30 6.29 -13.67
N SER A 74 -6.23 5.55 -13.38
CA SER A 74 -4.89 6.05 -13.10
C SER A 74 -4.07 6.28 -14.37
N GLN A 75 -2.99 7.05 -14.26
CA GLN A 75 -1.96 7.15 -15.31
C GLN A 75 -0.76 6.26 -14.93
N SER A 76 -0.26 5.50 -15.90
CA SER A 76 0.88 4.60 -15.72
C SER A 76 2.10 5.11 -16.47
N TYR A 77 3.24 5.16 -15.79
CA TYR A 77 4.53 5.56 -16.37
C TYR A 77 5.56 4.44 -16.20
N SER A 78 6.24 4.07 -17.29
CA SER A 78 7.42 3.20 -17.25
C SER A 78 8.64 4.02 -16.82
N LEU A 79 9.42 3.47 -15.89
CA LEU A 79 10.70 4.05 -15.46
C LEU A 79 11.90 3.28 -16.04
N LEU A 80 11.66 2.22 -16.79
CA LEU A 80 12.71 1.50 -17.50
C LEU A 80 13.11 2.32 -18.73
N SER A 81 14.43 2.45 -18.95
CA SER A 81 14.95 2.98 -20.21
C SER A 81 14.38 2.16 -21.37
N LYS A 82 14.08 2.86 -22.47
CA LYS A 82 13.90 2.20 -23.77
C LYS A 82 15.19 1.56 -24.23
#